data_AF-A0A399RC97-F1
#
_entry.id   AF-A0A399RC97-F1
#
_cell.length_a   1.000
_cell.length_b   1.000
_cell.length_c   1.000
_cell.angle_alpha   90.00
_cell.angle_beta   90.00
_cell.angle_gamma   90.00
#
_symmetry.space_group_name_H-M   'P 1'
#
loop_
_entity.id
_entity.type
_entity.pdbx_description
1 polymer ?
#
loop_
_entity_poly.entity_id
_entity_poly.type
_entity_poly.pdbx_seq_one_letter_code
_entity_poly.pdbx_strand_id
1 'polypeptide(L)'
;MSAAKREKAKTARGPIIVSRHGRPALDRTAGPRLDWREYRDWWDRYEVGSLAEGQQAPENLKAAVADADIVLSSTAPRAIETAMLASGREPETFPVFVEAPLPPPRLRNHKYLPKTWNVIARTAWLYGHSLDGESNRQARERANKAAQHLHEAAADGKVYLAAHGWFNRMLRPAMARIGWVCVRDGGDNYWSYRIYEYRGKS
;
A
#
# COMPACT_ATOMS: atom_id res chain seq x y z
N MET A 1 -32.87 15.28 -41.93
CA MET A 1 -32.35 15.89 -40.70
C MET A 1 -31.91 14.77 -39.77
N SER A 2 -30.59 14.50 -39.71
CA SER A 2 -30.03 13.41 -38.92
C SER A 2 -29.70 13.91 -37.52
N ALA A 3 -30.46 13.45 -36.53
CA ALA A 3 -30.11 13.64 -35.13
C ALA A 3 -28.96 12.67 -34.81
N ALA A 4 -27.73 13.19 -34.80
CA ALA A 4 -26.57 12.47 -34.33
C ALA A 4 -26.78 12.11 -32.84
N LYS A 5 -27.15 10.85 -32.61
CA LYS A 5 -27.13 10.23 -31.29
C LYS A 5 -25.68 10.26 -30.82
N ARG A 6 -25.34 11.20 -29.92
CA ARG A 6 -24.05 11.19 -29.22
C ARG A 6 -23.94 9.86 -28.48
N GLU A 7 -23.18 8.92 -29.03
CA GLU A 7 -22.63 7.82 -28.25
C GLU A 7 -21.78 8.43 -27.14
N LYS A 8 -22.20 8.27 -25.89
CA LYS A 8 -21.30 8.42 -24.75
C LYS A 8 -20.22 7.35 -24.93
N ALA A 9 -19.00 7.79 -25.26
CA ALA A 9 -17.86 6.92 -25.40
C ALA A 9 -17.68 6.06 -24.13
N LYS A 10 -17.70 4.73 -24.30
CA LYS A 10 -17.28 3.76 -23.29
C LYS A 10 -15.77 3.89 -23.10
N THR A 11 -15.34 4.58 -22.06
CA THR A 11 -13.94 4.54 -21.56
C THR A 11 -13.90 4.36 -20.05
N ALA A 12 -14.80 3.53 -19.51
CA ALA A 12 -14.83 3.25 -18.08
C ALA A 12 -13.62 2.36 -17.75
N ARG A 13 -12.55 2.97 -17.25
CA ARG A 13 -11.47 2.23 -16.57
C ARG A 13 -12.07 1.36 -15.46
N GLY A 14 -11.55 0.15 -15.30
CA GLY A 14 -12.00 -0.75 -14.24
C GLY A 14 -11.74 -0.16 -12.84
N PRO A 15 -12.51 -0.57 -11.82
CA PRO A 15 -12.26 -0.10 -10.46
C PRO A 15 -10.92 -0.62 -9.95
N ILE A 16 -10.30 0.14 -9.04
CA ILE A 16 -9.05 -0.25 -8.39
C ILE A 16 -9.32 -0.53 -6.92
N ILE A 17 -8.93 -1.71 -6.47
CA ILE A 17 -8.98 -2.13 -5.07
C ILE A 17 -7.57 -2.11 -4.51
N VAL A 18 -7.36 -1.38 -3.41
CA VAL A 18 -6.07 -1.33 -2.74
C VAL A 18 -6.23 -1.86 -1.31
N SER A 19 -5.61 -2.98 -0.99
CA SER A 19 -5.58 -3.54 0.36
C SER A 19 -4.26 -3.23 1.08
N ARG A 20 -4.34 -3.17 2.41
CA ARG A 20 -3.17 -3.31 3.27
C ARG A 20 -2.94 -4.81 3.50
N HIS A 21 -1.68 -5.23 3.46
CA HIS A 21 -1.28 -6.58 3.82
C HIS A 21 -1.86 -7.07 5.15
N GLY A 22 -1.95 -8.39 5.33
CA GLY A 22 -2.35 -9.02 6.58
C GLY A 22 -1.39 -8.76 7.74
N ARG A 23 -1.63 -9.35 8.92
CA ARG A 23 -0.76 -9.14 10.08
C ARG A 23 0.60 -9.82 9.83
N PRO A 24 1.74 -9.10 9.94
CA PRO A 24 3.08 -9.67 9.81
C PRO A 24 3.42 -10.69 10.91
N ALA A 25 4.40 -11.54 10.63
CA ALA A 25 4.96 -12.47 11.60
C ALA A 25 5.67 -11.75 12.76
N LEU A 26 6.43 -10.69 12.46
CA LEU A 26 7.09 -9.89 13.49
C LEU A 26 6.09 -8.95 14.19
N ASP A 27 5.93 -9.16 15.49
CA ASP A 27 5.09 -8.32 16.33
C ASP A 27 5.85 -7.08 16.83
N ARG A 28 5.40 -5.91 16.39
CA ARG A 28 5.94 -4.61 16.83
C ARG A 28 5.57 -4.22 18.27
N THR A 29 4.62 -4.93 18.88
CA THR A 29 4.14 -4.67 20.24
C THR A 29 4.84 -5.53 21.28
N ALA A 30 5.52 -6.59 20.84
CA ALA A 30 6.33 -7.44 21.69
C ALA A 30 7.71 -6.83 21.95
N GLY A 31 8.30 -7.19 23.10
CA GLY A 31 9.68 -6.87 23.43
C GLY A 31 10.69 -7.64 22.56
N PRO A 32 11.99 -7.35 22.71
CA PRO A 32 12.58 -6.42 23.67
C PRO A 32 12.47 -4.95 23.25
N ARG A 33 12.83 -4.05 24.17
CA ARG A 33 13.03 -2.62 23.84
C ARG A 33 14.38 -2.47 23.14
N LEU A 34 14.38 -1.78 22.01
CA LEU A 34 15.52 -1.64 21.10
C LEU A 34 16.08 -0.22 21.18
N ASP A 35 17.39 -0.04 21.00
CA ASP A 35 17.97 1.25 20.61
C ASP A 35 17.77 1.51 19.10
N TRP A 36 18.28 2.64 18.59
CA TRP A 36 18.05 3.01 17.18
C TRP A 36 18.73 2.07 16.18
N ARG A 37 19.85 1.44 16.54
CA ARG A 37 20.56 0.48 15.67
C ARG A 37 19.83 -0.86 15.68
N GLU A 38 19.51 -1.34 16.87
CA GLU A 38 18.72 -2.55 17.07
C GLU A 38 17.34 -2.44 16.37
N TYR A 39 16.72 -1.26 16.41
CA TYR A 39 15.47 -1.00 15.68
C TYR A 39 15.64 -1.00 14.16
N ARG A 40 16.73 -0.42 13.63
CA ARG A 40 17.03 -0.49 12.18
C ARG A 40 17.13 -1.95 11.74
N ASP A 41 17.91 -2.75 12.46
CA ASP A 41 18.10 -4.16 12.13
C ASP A 41 16.79 -4.98 12.34
N TRP A 42 15.91 -4.56 13.26
CA TRP A 42 14.56 -5.11 13.40
C TRP A 42 13.66 -4.71 12.21
N TRP A 43 13.73 -3.46 11.74
CA TRP A 43 12.95 -2.98 10.61
C TRP A 43 13.34 -3.71 9.32
N ASP A 44 14.64 -3.93 9.07
CA ASP A 44 15.13 -4.66 7.91
C ASP A 44 14.57 -6.10 7.88
N ARG A 45 14.54 -6.79 9.03
CA ARG A 45 13.89 -8.11 9.17
C ARG A 45 12.37 -8.05 8.99
N TYR A 46 11.73 -7.00 9.48
CA TYR A 46 10.29 -6.78 9.28
C TYR A 46 9.96 -6.57 7.80
N GLU A 47 10.80 -5.88 7.04
CA GLU A 47 10.60 -5.61 5.61
C GLU A 47 10.67 -6.87 4.74
N VAL A 48 11.53 -7.83 5.09
CA VAL A 48 11.61 -9.12 4.40
C VAL A 48 10.73 -10.20 5.04
N GLY A 49 9.95 -9.85 6.07
CA GLY A 49 9.10 -10.79 6.80
C GLY A 49 7.76 -11.09 6.11
N SER A 50 7.33 -12.35 6.25
CA SER A 50 6.02 -12.89 5.87
C SER A 50 4.88 -12.47 6.80
N LEU A 51 3.66 -12.88 6.46
CA LEU A 51 2.51 -12.84 7.35
C LEU A 51 2.70 -13.79 8.54
N ALA A 52 2.05 -13.49 9.65
CA ALA A 52 1.97 -14.44 10.75
C ALA A 52 1.09 -15.64 10.35
N GLU A 53 1.48 -16.82 10.79
CA GLU A 53 0.84 -18.09 10.43
C GLU A 53 -0.66 -18.15 10.77
N GLY A 54 -1.39 -19.00 10.04
CA GLY A 54 -2.79 -19.32 10.31
C GLY A 54 -3.80 -18.22 9.95
N GLN A 55 -3.37 -17.14 9.31
CA GLN A 55 -4.28 -16.08 8.88
C GLN A 55 -4.94 -16.38 7.54
N GLN A 56 -6.19 -15.95 7.42
CA GLN A 56 -6.96 -15.97 6.19
C GLN A 56 -7.32 -14.55 5.78
N ALA A 57 -7.44 -14.31 4.47
CA ALA A 57 -8.01 -13.06 3.99
C ALA A 57 -9.50 -12.98 4.41
N PRO A 58 -9.99 -11.83 4.90
CA PRO A 58 -11.41 -11.65 5.19
C PRO A 58 -12.30 -11.90 3.98
N GLU A 59 -13.45 -12.54 4.18
CA GLU A 59 -14.38 -12.90 3.10
C GLU A 59 -14.87 -11.68 2.31
N ASN A 60 -15.02 -10.52 2.95
CA ASN A 60 -15.40 -9.29 2.25
C ASN A 60 -14.31 -8.78 1.30
N LEU A 61 -13.03 -9.00 1.61
CA LEU A 61 -11.92 -8.69 0.70
C LEU A 61 -11.89 -9.70 -0.44
N LYS A 62 -12.00 -11.01 -0.15
CA LYS A 62 -12.06 -12.06 -1.18
C LYS A 62 -13.19 -11.80 -2.18
N ALA A 63 -14.40 -11.54 -1.69
CA ALA A 63 -15.55 -11.20 -2.53
C ALA A 63 -15.32 -9.93 -3.36
N ALA A 64 -14.63 -8.92 -2.81
CA ALA A 64 -14.35 -7.70 -3.54
C ALA A 64 -13.37 -7.91 -4.70
N VAL A 65 -12.44 -8.86 -4.61
CA VAL A 65 -11.36 -9.07 -5.60
C VAL A 65 -11.51 -10.33 -6.45
N ALA A 66 -12.59 -11.10 -6.24
CA ALA A 66 -12.83 -12.38 -6.92
C ALA A 66 -12.83 -12.26 -8.45
N ASP A 67 -13.38 -11.15 -8.96
CA ASP A 67 -13.50 -10.76 -10.37
C ASP A 67 -12.42 -9.74 -10.80
N ALA A 68 -11.33 -9.58 -10.05
CA ALA A 68 -10.24 -8.70 -10.50
C ALA A 68 -9.62 -9.28 -11.78
N ASP A 69 -9.36 -8.46 -12.79
CA ASP A 69 -8.67 -8.90 -14.01
C ASP A 69 -7.16 -8.93 -13.79
N ILE A 70 -6.66 -7.96 -13.02
CA ILE A 70 -5.23 -7.75 -12.76
C ILE A 70 -4.98 -7.82 -11.25
N VAL A 71 -3.99 -8.61 -10.85
CA VAL A 71 -3.58 -8.76 -9.45
C VAL A 71 -2.12 -8.30 -9.30
N LEU A 72 -1.93 -7.27 -8.48
CA LEU A 72 -0.65 -6.61 -8.26
C LEU A 72 -0.26 -6.66 -6.79
N SER A 73 1.04 -6.57 -6.52
CA SER A 73 1.55 -6.37 -5.16
C SER A 73 2.86 -5.60 -5.13
N SER A 74 3.24 -5.12 -3.94
CA SER A 74 4.65 -4.76 -3.70
C SER A 74 5.54 -6.02 -3.70
N THR A 75 6.85 -5.85 -3.82
CA THR A 75 7.82 -6.95 -3.73
C THR A 75 7.97 -7.59 -2.35
N ALA A 76 7.34 -7.04 -1.30
CA ALA A 76 7.45 -7.59 0.05
C ALA A 76 6.68 -8.92 0.20
N PRO A 77 7.26 -9.98 0.81
CA PRO A 77 6.62 -11.29 0.95
C PRO A 77 5.20 -11.24 1.52
N ARG A 78 5.01 -10.49 2.62
CA ARG A 78 3.68 -10.30 3.22
C ARG A 78 2.62 -9.69 2.29
N ALA A 79 3.01 -8.87 1.33
CA ALA A 79 2.08 -8.28 0.36
C ALA A 79 1.71 -9.28 -0.73
N ILE A 80 2.70 -10.05 -1.21
CA ILE A 80 2.50 -11.16 -2.16
C ILE A 80 1.55 -12.19 -1.55
N GLU A 81 1.83 -12.66 -0.34
CA GLU A 81 0.99 -13.59 0.42
C GLU A 81 -0.43 -13.04 0.64
N THR A 82 -0.58 -11.75 0.91
CA THR A 82 -1.90 -11.11 1.03
C THR A 82 -2.66 -11.14 -0.29
N ALA A 83 -1.99 -10.86 -1.41
CA ALA A 83 -2.61 -10.91 -2.72
C ALA A 83 -3.11 -12.32 -3.03
N MET A 84 -2.26 -13.33 -2.84
CA MET A 84 -2.59 -14.74 -3.06
C MET A 84 -3.76 -15.20 -2.18
N LEU A 85 -3.73 -14.91 -0.88
CA LEU A 85 -4.80 -15.33 0.05
C LEU A 85 -6.14 -14.65 -0.26
N ALA A 86 -6.13 -13.44 -0.82
CA ALA A 86 -7.34 -12.70 -1.15
C ALA A 86 -7.91 -13.05 -2.53
N SER A 87 -7.05 -13.25 -3.54
CA SER A 87 -7.47 -13.40 -4.94
C SER A 87 -7.38 -14.84 -5.47
N GLY A 88 -6.68 -15.73 -4.75
CA GLY A 88 -6.34 -17.07 -5.22
C GLY A 88 -5.33 -17.10 -6.37
N ARG A 89 -4.66 -15.99 -6.68
CA ARG A 89 -3.73 -15.84 -7.82
C ARG A 89 -2.40 -15.21 -7.39
N GLU A 90 -1.34 -15.64 -8.07
CA GLU A 90 -0.02 -15.01 -7.95
C GLU A 90 -0.08 -13.57 -8.49
N PRO A 91 0.36 -12.56 -7.73
CA PRO A 91 0.40 -11.18 -8.20
C PRO A 91 1.61 -10.91 -9.10
N GLU A 92 1.48 -9.96 -10.01
CA GLU A 92 2.67 -9.27 -10.54
C GLU A 92 3.23 -8.32 -9.48
N THR A 93 4.56 -8.30 -9.31
CA THR A 93 5.21 -7.57 -8.22
C THR A 93 5.96 -6.34 -8.74
N PHE A 94 5.76 -5.21 -8.08
CA PHE A 94 6.43 -3.96 -8.47
C PHE A 94 7.05 -3.24 -7.26
N PRO A 95 8.33 -2.84 -7.33
CA PRO A 95 9.00 -2.06 -6.28
C PRO A 95 8.34 -0.71 -6.01
N VAL A 96 7.59 -0.16 -6.97
CA VAL A 96 6.92 1.15 -6.81
C VAL A 96 5.92 1.16 -5.65
N PHE A 97 5.38 -0.01 -5.27
CA PHE A 97 4.36 -0.17 -4.23
C PHE A 97 4.90 -0.47 -2.83
N VAL A 98 6.22 -0.53 -2.62
CA VAL A 98 6.81 -0.85 -1.30
C VAL A 98 6.49 0.20 -0.24
N GLU A 99 6.58 -0.19 1.03
CA GLU A 99 6.29 0.70 2.15
C GLU A 99 7.23 1.91 2.14
N ALA A 100 6.75 3.05 2.64
CA ALA A 100 7.63 4.19 2.87
C ALA A 100 8.60 3.88 4.01
N PRO A 101 9.91 4.18 3.87
CA PRO A 101 10.91 3.78 4.85
C PRO A 101 10.67 4.41 6.23
N LEU A 102 11.26 3.81 7.27
CA LEU A 102 11.20 4.28 8.65
C LEU A 102 12.60 4.47 9.23
N PRO A 103 13.40 5.42 8.72
CA PRO A 103 14.72 5.69 9.26
C PRO A 103 14.61 6.22 10.70
N PRO A 104 15.17 5.54 11.70
CA PRO A 104 15.14 6.05 13.07
C PRO A 104 16.08 7.26 13.22
N PRO A 105 15.70 8.29 14.01
CA PRO A 105 16.67 9.28 14.47
C PRO A 105 17.71 8.60 15.39
N ARG A 106 18.95 9.10 15.36
CA ARG A 106 20.10 8.53 16.10
C ARG A 106 20.10 8.92 17.59
N LEU A 107 18.98 8.70 18.29
CA LEU A 107 18.82 9.03 19.71
C LEU A 107 19.69 8.08 20.57
N ARG A 108 20.68 8.63 21.27
CA ARG A 108 21.55 7.87 22.17
C ARG A 108 20.84 7.59 23.50
N ASN A 109 21.15 6.46 24.13
CA ASN A 109 20.68 6.07 25.47
C ASN A 109 19.15 5.92 25.64
N HIS A 110 18.41 5.81 24.54
CA HIS A 110 16.96 5.57 24.59
C HIS A 110 16.64 4.22 23.99
N LYS A 111 15.81 3.43 24.69
CA LYS A 111 15.28 2.16 24.19
C LYS A 111 13.76 2.15 24.22
N TYR A 112 13.15 1.74 23.11
CA TYR A 112 11.69 1.65 22.97
C TYR A 112 11.26 0.36 22.27
N LEU A 113 10.00 -0.02 22.42
CA LEU A 113 9.42 -1.10 21.61
C LEU A 113 9.38 -0.68 20.13
N PRO A 114 9.40 -1.64 19.18
CA PRO A 114 9.35 -1.33 17.75
C PRO A 114 8.15 -0.46 17.37
N LYS A 115 6.98 -0.67 17.97
CA LYS A 115 5.79 0.17 17.73
C LYS A 115 6.04 1.65 18.05
N THR A 116 6.74 1.95 19.13
CA THR A 116 7.09 3.33 19.50
C THR A 116 8.13 3.90 18.55
N TRP A 117 9.14 3.10 18.19
CA TRP A 117 10.11 3.51 17.18
C TRP A 117 9.46 3.80 15.81
N ASN A 118 8.48 3.00 15.37
CA ASN A 118 7.76 3.28 14.12
C ASN A 118 7.15 4.69 14.13
N VAL A 119 6.61 5.14 15.27
CA VAL A 119 6.04 6.49 15.42
C VAL A 119 7.13 7.56 15.38
N ILE A 120 8.21 7.36 16.14
CA ILE A 120 9.34 8.31 16.20
C ILE A 120 10.00 8.44 14.82
N ALA A 121 10.33 7.31 14.18
CA ALA A 121 10.94 7.24 12.86
C ALA A 121 10.04 7.87 11.80
N ARG A 122 8.72 7.57 11.82
CA ARG A 122 7.78 8.19 10.86
C ARG A 122 7.73 9.70 11.05
N THR A 123 7.70 10.17 12.29
CA THR A 123 7.66 11.60 12.59
C THR A 123 8.93 12.29 12.10
N ALA A 124 10.10 11.77 12.47
CA ALA A 124 11.39 12.30 11.99
C ALA A 124 11.45 12.33 10.46
N TRP A 125 10.99 11.26 9.80
CA TRP A 125 10.98 11.15 8.35
C TRP A 125 10.05 12.15 7.66
N LEU A 126 8.88 12.41 8.25
CA LEU A 126 7.99 13.46 7.75
C LEU A 126 8.63 14.86 7.80
N TYR A 127 9.50 15.10 8.78
CA TYR A 127 10.30 16.31 8.92
C TYR A 127 11.63 16.29 8.13
N GLY A 128 11.85 15.31 7.27
CA GLY A 128 12.97 15.29 6.32
C GLY A 128 14.15 14.39 6.71
N HIS A 129 14.09 13.69 7.84
CA HIS A 129 15.11 12.70 8.19
C HIS A 129 14.99 11.45 7.31
N SER A 130 15.96 11.18 6.44
CA SER A 130 15.91 10.00 5.57
C SER A 130 16.95 8.93 5.89
N LEU A 131 17.94 9.24 6.76
CA LEU A 131 19.24 8.53 6.73
C LEU A 131 19.69 8.39 5.26
N ASP A 132 20.06 7.18 4.86
CA ASP A 132 20.48 6.82 3.50
C ASP A 132 19.30 6.31 2.63
N GLY A 133 18.07 6.35 3.14
CA GLY A 133 16.87 5.87 2.48
C GLY A 133 16.10 6.94 1.70
N GLU A 134 14.97 6.53 1.12
CA GLU A 134 14.06 7.44 0.40
C GLU A 134 13.51 8.54 1.34
N SER A 135 13.58 9.80 0.94
CA SER A 135 12.97 10.92 1.66
C SER A 135 11.46 10.98 1.48
N ASN A 136 10.76 11.72 2.36
CA ASN A 136 9.32 11.97 2.23
C ASN A 136 8.93 12.56 0.86
N ARG A 137 9.75 13.46 0.30
CA ARG A 137 9.51 14.03 -1.03
C ARG A 137 9.60 12.97 -2.13
N GLN A 138 10.65 12.16 -2.12
CA GLN A 138 10.84 11.08 -3.09
C GLN A 138 9.71 10.04 -2.99
N ALA A 139 9.29 9.69 -1.78
CA ALA A 139 8.16 8.77 -1.57
C ALA A 139 6.83 9.32 -2.12
N ARG A 140 6.61 10.64 -2.07
CA ARG A 140 5.46 11.30 -2.72
C ARG A 140 5.56 11.24 -4.24
N GLU A 141 6.73 11.45 -4.82
CA GLU A 141 6.96 11.29 -6.25
C GLU A 141 6.73 9.83 -6.69
N ARG A 142 7.19 8.87 -5.89
CA ARG A 142 6.92 7.45 -6.10
C ARG A 142 5.43 7.11 -5.99
N ALA A 143 4.71 7.71 -5.05
CA ALA A 143 3.25 7.55 -4.98
C ALA A 143 2.53 8.08 -6.23
N ASN A 144 3.04 9.14 -6.86
CA ASN A 144 2.52 9.60 -8.15
C ASN A 144 2.79 8.59 -9.28
N LYS A 145 4.00 8.01 -9.32
CA LYS A 145 4.34 6.93 -10.28
C LYS A 145 3.47 5.69 -10.06
N ALA A 146 3.27 5.29 -8.80
CA ALA A 146 2.39 4.18 -8.43
C ALA A 146 0.93 4.43 -8.86
N ALA A 147 0.41 5.64 -8.66
CA ALA A 147 -0.93 6.02 -9.12
C ALA A 147 -1.05 5.93 -10.64
N GLN A 148 -0.02 6.37 -11.38
CA GLN A 148 0.00 6.28 -12.83
C GLN A 148 0.03 4.84 -13.33
N HIS A 149 0.84 3.99 -12.69
CA HIS A 149 0.88 2.56 -13.00
C HIS A 149 -0.48 1.89 -12.81
N LEU A 150 -1.17 2.19 -11.71
CA LEU A 150 -2.54 1.68 -11.48
C LEU A 150 -3.55 2.27 -12.48
N HIS A 151 -3.39 3.54 -12.85
CA HIS A 151 -4.24 4.18 -13.85
C HIS A 151 -4.12 3.50 -15.20
N GLU A 152 -2.91 3.17 -15.64
CA GLU A 152 -2.63 2.45 -16.87
C GLU A 152 -3.20 1.04 -16.82
N ALA A 153 -2.89 0.26 -15.77
CA ALA A 153 -3.42 -1.10 -15.60
C ALA A 153 -4.97 -1.13 -15.64
N ALA A 154 -5.62 -0.14 -15.05
CA ALA A 154 -7.08 -0.07 -15.06
C ALA A 154 -7.71 0.24 -16.44
N ALA A 155 -6.90 0.50 -17.48
CA ALA A 155 -7.38 0.49 -18.86
C ALA A 155 -7.91 -0.88 -19.28
N ASP A 156 -7.27 -1.94 -18.78
CA ASP A 156 -7.45 -3.30 -19.24
C ASP A 156 -8.41 -4.10 -18.35
N GLY A 157 -8.83 -3.56 -17.21
CA GLY A 157 -9.81 -4.20 -16.34
C GLY A 157 -9.78 -3.73 -14.89
N LYS A 158 -10.47 -4.47 -14.04
CA LYS A 158 -10.47 -4.30 -12.58
C LYS A 158 -9.12 -4.68 -12.00
N VAL A 159 -8.54 -3.80 -11.20
CA VAL A 159 -7.21 -3.99 -10.61
C VAL A 159 -7.34 -4.24 -9.11
N TYR A 160 -6.63 -5.25 -8.61
CA TYR A 160 -6.40 -5.44 -7.18
C TYR A 160 -4.91 -5.25 -6.86
N LEU A 161 -4.60 -4.37 -5.90
CA LEU A 161 -3.27 -4.15 -5.36
C LEU A 161 -3.22 -4.54 -3.86
N ALA A 162 -2.31 -5.43 -3.48
CA ALA A 162 -1.93 -5.64 -2.09
C ALA A 162 -0.63 -4.90 -1.75
N ALA A 163 -0.69 -3.98 -0.77
CA ALA A 163 0.46 -3.13 -0.41
C ALA A 163 0.45 -2.78 1.09
N HIS A 164 0.85 -1.56 1.45
CA HIS A 164 1.21 -1.21 2.82
C HIS A 164 0.42 -0.03 3.39
N GLY A 165 0.36 0.05 4.72
CA GLY A 165 -0.50 1.01 5.40
C GLY A 165 -0.12 2.46 5.14
N TRP A 166 1.16 2.82 5.28
CA TRP A 166 1.56 4.21 5.09
C TRP A 166 1.60 4.59 3.61
N PHE A 167 2.15 3.72 2.77
CA PHE A 167 2.20 3.96 1.33
C PHE A 167 0.80 4.09 0.70
N ASN A 168 -0.19 3.30 1.12
CA ASN A 168 -1.58 3.45 0.65
C ASN A 168 -2.17 4.83 0.99
N ARG A 169 -1.80 5.42 2.14
CA ARG A 169 -2.20 6.79 2.48
C ARG A 169 -1.56 7.83 1.56
N MET A 170 -0.31 7.59 1.14
CA MET A 170 0.39 8.45 0.19
C MET A 170 -0.16 8.31 -1.24
N LEU A 171 -0.62 7.12 -1.60
CA LEU A 171 -1.25 6.82 -2.88
C LEU A 171 -2.58 7.56 -3.06
N ARG A 172 -3.39 7.69 -2.01
CA ARG A 172 -4.71 8.32 -2.05
C ARG A 172 -4.74 9.73 -2.70
N PRO A 173 -3.94 10.72 -2.28
CA PRO A 173 -3.92 12.03 -2.93
C PRO A 173 -3.34 11.99 -4.35
N ALA A 174 -2.44 11.05 -4.65
CA ALA A 174 -1.91 10.87 -6.00
C ALA A 174 -2.99 10.35 -6.97
N MET A 175 -3.75 9.34 -6.54
CA MET A 175 -4.92 8.80 -7.24
C MET A 175 -5.98 9.89 -7.48
N ALA A 176 -6.32 10.66 -6.43
CA ALA A 176 -7.31 11.74 -6.53
C ALA A 176 -6.89 12.80 -7.56
N ARG A 177 -5.61 13.17 -7.59
CA ARG A 177 -5.08 14.16 -8.54
C ARG A 177 -5.26 13.74 -10.00
N ILE A 178 -5.33 12.44 -10.28
CA ILE A 178 -5.51 11.89 -11.64
C ILE A 178 -6.94 11.42 -11.90
N GLY A 179 -7.92 11.83 -11.09
CA GLY A 179 -9.34 11.62 -11.37
C GLY A 179 -9.97 10.36 -10.76
N TRP A 180 -9.30 9.70 -9.81
CA TRP A 180 -9.89 8.59 -9.06
C TRP A 180 -10.60 9.06 -7.79
N VAL A 181 -11.78 8.52 -7.53
CA VAL A 181 -12.54 8.79 -6.31
C VAL A 181 -12.62 7.54 -5.45
N CYS A 182 -12.27 7.66 -4.18
CA CYS A 182 -12.43 6.59 -3.20
C CYS A 182 -13.92 6.46 -2.85
N VAL A 183 -14.57 5.40 -3.32
CA VAL A 183 -16.00 5.14 -3.09
C VAL A 183 -16.25 4.24 -1.89
N ARG A 184 -15.20 3.55 -1.42
CA ARG A 184 -15.18 2.82 -0.16
C ARG A 184 -13.87 3.06 0.56
N ASP A 185 -13.94 3.56 1.80
CA ASP A 185 -12.81 3.66 2.70
C ASP A 185 -12.95 2.65 3.85
N GLY A 186 -12.16 1.57 3.81
CA GLY A 186 -12.13 0.54 4.85
C GLY A 186 -11.17 0.84 6.01
N GLY A 187 -10.59 2.04 6.06
CA GLY A 187 -9.59 2.41 7.06
C GLY A 187 -8.20 1.83 6.77
N ASP A 188 -7.38 1.68 7.83
CA ASP A 188 -5.97 1.34 7.70
C ASP A 188 -5.55 0.11 8.51
N ASN A 189 -6.50 -0.69 9.00
CA ASN A 189 -6.18 -1.94 9.71
C ASN A 189 -5.53 -2.96 8.77
N TYR A 190 -4.89 -4.00 9.31
CA TYR A 190 -4.49 -5.13 8.47
C TYR A 190 -5.71 -5.70 7.75
N TRP A 191 -5.52 -6.16 6.51
CA TRP A 191 -6.60 -6.62 5.61
C TRP A 191 -7.64 -5.58 5.21
N SER A 192 -7.58 -4.34 5.71
CA SER A 192 -8.47 -3.29 5.23
C SER A 192 -8.16 -2.95 3.78
N TYR A 193 -9.19 -2.50 3.06
CA TYR A 193 -9.07 -2.15 1.66
C TYR A 193 -9.92 -0.96 1.31
N ARG A 194 -9.57 -0.33 0.20
CA ARG A 194 -10.28 0.79 -0.42
C ARG A 194 -10.66 0.43 -1.84
N ILE A 195 -11.77 1.00 -2.31
CA ILE A 195 -12.20 0.89 -3.71
C ILE A 195 -12.17 2.29 -4.32
N TYR A 196 -11.58 2.38 -5.49
CA TYR A 196 -11.48 3.60 -6.29
C TYR A 196 -12.17 3.40 -7.63
N GLU A 197 -12.95 4.41 -8.03
CA GLU A 197 -13.59 4.49 -9.34
C GLU A 197 -13.06 5.71 -10.10
N TYR A 198 -12.84 5.56 -11.40
CA TYR A 198 -12.38 6.65 -12.24
C TYR A 198 -13.55 7.56 -12.61
N ARG A 199 -13.42 8.86 -12.34
CA ARG A 199 -14.42 9.88 -12.68
C ARG A 199 -13.89 10.97 -13.61
N GLY A 200 -12.64 10.84 -14.05
CA GLY A 200 -11.94 11.89 -14.79
C GLY A 200 -11.57 13.07 -13.88
N LYS A 201 -10.81 14.02 -14.44
CA LYS A 201 -10.66 15.34 -13.83
C LYS A 201 -11.80 16.21 -14.33
N SER A 202 -12.48 16.89 -13.41
CA SER A 202 -13.25 18.08 -13.76
C SER A 202 -12.33 19.21 -14.19
#